data_AF-A0A951F667-F1
#
_entry.id   AF-A0A951F667-F1
#
_cell.length_a   1.000
_cell.length_b   1.000
_cell.length_c   1.000
_cell.angle_alpha   90.00
_cell.angle_beta   90.00
_cell.angle_gamma   90.00
#
_symmetry.space_group_name_H-M   'P 1'
#
loop_
_entity.id
_entity.type
_entity.pdbx_description
1 polymer ?
#
loop_
_entity_poly.entity_id
_entity_poly.type
_entity_poly.pdbx_seq_one_letter_code
_entity_poly.pdbx_strand_id
1 'polypeptide(L)'
;MSAATPTPASTPAHSPIQSSDNQFTLSAHQGHTRVILNLEKDGPLSPGTSPGPAMRYEGPEGSHSFSGQQIVVDTTPLGKMFTVVLNMVPDVRTLKFSLLLPAVIHKAGVAKQEFETIAIKAQVHTSLFGTPPAGAGTSYEVTKMRGTAESVPVAL
;
A
#
# COMPACT_ATOMS: atom_id res chain seq x y z
N MET A 1 39.38 42.03 -31.34
CA MET A 1 38.73 42.46 -30.09
C MET A 1 37.61 41.47 -29.82
N SER A 2 37.78 40.65 -28.77
CA SER A 2 36.82 39.62 -28.36
C SER A 2 35.57 40.24 -27.76
N ALA A 3 34.40 39.74 -28.13
CA ALA A 3 33.17 39.90 -27.38
C ALA A 3 32.55 38.52 -27.20
N ALA A 4 32.58 38.02 -25.96
CA ALA A 4 31.95 36.78 -25.55
C ALA A 4 30.45 37.00 -25.36
N THR A 5 29.63 36.19 -26.01
CA THR A 5 28.18 36.15 -25.73
C THR A 5 27.93 35.08 -24.66
N PRO A 6 27.30 35.41 -23.53
CA PRO A 6 27.03 34.43 -22.48
C PRO A 6 25.86 33.52 -22.87
N THR A 7 26.10 32.22 -22.74
CA THR A 7 25.10 31.14 -22.77
C THR A 7 24.02 31.37 -21.71
N PRO A 8 22.72 31.25 -22.02
CA PRO A 8 21.69 31.23 -20.98
C PRO A 8 21.82 29.93 -20.16
N ALA A 9 22.11 30.09 -18.88
CA ALA A 9 22.12 29.00 -17.91
C ALA A 9 20.74 28.36 -17.82
N SER A 10 20.69 27.06 -18.10
CA SER A 10 19.54 26.19 -17.87
C SER A 10 19.18 26.26 -16.39
N THR A 11 18.04 26.87 -16.06
CA THR A 11 17.38 26.67 -14.77
C THR A 11 17.01 25.19 -14.67
N PRO A 12 17.52 24.41 -13.71
CA PRO A 12 16.90 23.12 -13.42
C PRO A 12 15.50 23.43 -12.88
N ALA A 13 14.49 23.00 -13.63
CA ALA A 13 13.12 22.91 -13.13
C ALA A 13 13.17 22.17 -11.79
N HIS A 14 12.69 22.82 -10.73
CA HIS A 14 12.39 22.13 -9.48
C HIS A 14 11.32 21.09 -9.80
N SER A 15 11.72 19.84 -9.97
CA SER A 15 10.80 18.71 -9.93
C SER A 15 10.10 18.76 -8.57
N PRO A 16 8.76 18.79 -8.50
CA PRO A 16 8.08 18.65 -7.22
C PRO A 16 8.52 17.33 -6.61
N ILE A 17 8.98 17.40 -5.36
CA ILE A 17 9.55 16.30 -4.58
C ILE A 17 8.58 15.12 -4.63
N GLN A 18 8.89 14.12 -5.47
CA GLN A 18 8.24 12.82 -5.39
C GLN A 18 8.61 12.24 -4.02
N SER A 19 7.62 11.95 -3.18
CA SER A 19 7.84 11.15 -1.98
C SER A 19 8.55 9.86 -2.43
N SER A 20 9.79 9.68 -1.99
CA SER A 20 10.63 8.49 -2.26
C SER A 20 10.33 7.36 -1.28
N ASP A 21 9.21 7.45 -0.57
CA ASP A 21 8.85 6.50 0.47
C ASP A 21 8.49 5.17 -0.18
N ASN A 22 9.27 4.15 0.17
CA ASN A 22 9.12 2.83 -0.39
C ASN A 22 8.75 1.79 0.66
N GLN A 23 8.74 2.15 1.96
CA GLN A 23 8.29 1.31 3.05
C GLN A 23 7.31 2.04 3.97
N PHE A 24 6.24 1.35 4.33
CA PHE A 24 5.19 1.83 5.22
C PHE A 24 4.94 0.78 6.30
N THR A 25 5.06 1.17 7.55
CA THR A 25 4.69 0.33 8.70
C THR A 25 3.43 0.89 9.33
N LEU A 26 2.39 0.08 9.44
CA LEU A 26 1.10 0.50 9.98
C LEU A 26 0.62 -0.44 11.07
N SER A 27 -0.04 0.11 12.10
CA SER A 27 -0.70 -0.63 13.16
C SER A 27 -2.10 -0.08 13.42
N ALA A 28 -3.02 -0.95 13.78
CA ALA A 28 -4.35 -0.52 14.18
C ALA A 28 -4.30 0.30 15.48
N HIS A 29 -5.14 1.32 15.58
CA HIS A 29 -5.30 2.08 16.83
C HIS A 29 -5.80 1.19 17.98
N GLN A 30 -6.57 0.15 17.64
CA GLN A 30 -7.13 -0.83 18.57
C GLN A 30 -7.02 -2.22 17.94
N GLY A 31 -6.68 -3.22 18.75
CA GLY A 31 -6.47 -4.60 18.31
C GLY A 31 -5.02 -4.92 17.93
N HIS A 32 -4.85 -6.00 17.18
CA HIS A 32 -3.53 -6.59 16.90
C HIS A 32 -3.15 -6.58 15.42
N THR A 33 -3.85 -5.80 14.59
CA THR A 33 -3.53 -5.73 13.16
C THR A 33 -2.30 -4.86 12.93
N ARG A 34 -1.31 -5.44 12.25
CA ARG A 34 -0.10 -4.77 11.79
C ARG A 34 0.15 -5.09 10.32
N VAL A 35 0.61 -4.09 9.58
CA VAL A 35 0.92 -4.20 8.15
C VAL A 35 2.29 -3.59 7.88
N ILE A 36 3.11 -4.29 7.10
CA ILE A 36 4.30 -3.71 6.47
C ILE A 36 4.07 -3.76 4.97
N LEU A 37 4.04 -2.60 4.32
CA LEU A 37 3.87 -2.47 2.88
C LEU A 37 5.16 -1.90 2.29
N ASN A 38 5.71 -2.57 1.28
CA ASN A 38 6.80 -2.04 0.46
C ASN A 38 6.27 -1.83 -0.96
N LEU A 39 6.52 -0.65 -1.55
CA LEU A 39 5.99 -0.32 -2.88
C LEU A 39 6.83 -0.90 -4.01
N GLU A 40 8.13 -1.05 -3.78
CA GLU A 40 9.09 -1.58 -4.74
C GLU A 40 9.86 -2.72 -4.08
N LYS A 41 10.03 -3.83 -4.81
CA LYS A 41 11.01 -4.87 -4.50
C LYS A 41 12.08 -4.87 -5.57
N ASP A 42 12.85 -3.80 -5.66
CA ASP A 42 13.92 -3.66 -6.66
C ASP A 42 15.30 -3.96 -6.05
N GLY A 43 15.48 -5.18 -5.53
CA GLY A 43 16.81 -5.77 -5.40
C GLY A 43 17.08 -6.69 -6.61
N PRO A 44 18.31 -7.19 -6.81
CA PRO A 44 18.60 -8.11 -7.92
C PRO A 44 17.53 -9.19 -7.98
N LEU A 45 16.82 -9.25 -9.11
CA LEU A 45 15.69 -10.16 -9.31
C LEU A 45 16.23 -11.60 -9.22
N SER A 46 16.17 -12.19 -8.03
CA SER A 46 16.37 -13.63 -7.91
C SER A 46 15.33 -14.31 -8.81
N PRO A 47 15.73 -15.27 -9.67
CA PRO A 47 14.80 -16.02 -10.49
C PRO A 47 13.64 -16.53 -9.64
N GLY A 48 12.41 -16.09 -9.93
CA GLY A 48 11.22 -16.40 -9.14
C GLY A 48 10.64 -15.26 -8.30
N THR A 49 11.25 -14.06 -8.27
CA THR A 49 10.65 -12.87 -7.65
C THR A 49 9.85 -12.06 -8.67
N SER A 50 8.55 -11.87 -8.41
CA SER A 50 7.72 -10.98 -9.22
C SER A 50 7.95 -9.52 -8.80
N PRO A 51 8.23 -8.61 -9.74
CA PRO A 51 8.33 -7.18 -9.45
C PRO A 51 6.99 -6.62 -8.94
N GLY A 52 7.06 -5.55 -8.15
CA GLY A 52 5.90 -4.86 -7.60
C GLY A 52 5.82 -4.88 -6.07
N PRO A 53 4.66 -4.51 -5.50
CA PRO A 53 4.54 -4.30 -4.06
C PRO A 53 4.64 -5.61 -3.29
N ALA A 54 5.03 -5.50 -2.02
CA ALA A 54 5.03 -6.60 -1.06
C ALA A 54 4.32 -6.16 0.23
N MET A 55 3.42 -7.00 0.73
CA MET A 55 2.65 -6.73 1.95
C MET A 55 2.81 -7.87 2.93
N ARG A 56 3.17 -7.56 4.17
CA ARG A 56 3.10 -8.48 5.31
C ARG A 56 1.96 -8.05 6.20
N TYR A 57 1.03 -8.97 6.47
CA TYR A 57 -0.11 -8.78 7.34
C TYR A 57 0.05 -9.64 8.58
N GLU A 58 -0.21 -9.08 9.75
CA GLU A 58 -0.36 -9.80 11.01
C GLU A 58 -1.66 -9.34 11.66
N GLY A 59 -2.53 -10.27 12.05
CA GLY A 59 -3.80 -9.94 12.67
C GLY A 59 -4.57 -11.17 13.14
N PRO A 60 -5.86 -11.01 13.50
CA PRO A 60 -6.71 -12.11 13.99
C PRO A 60 -6.81 -13.32 13.05
N GLU A 61 -6.64 -13.09 11.74
CA GLU A 61 -6.66 -14.10 10.67
C GLU A 61 -5.32 -14.82 10.50
N GLY A 62 -4.33 -14.51 11.34
CA GLY A 62 -2.97 -15.03 11.28
C GLY A 62 -2.00 -14.10 10.56
N SER A 63 -0.81 -14.64 10.25
CA SER A 63 0.26 -13.93 9.57
C SER A 63 0.35 -14.35 8.11
N HIS A 64 0.29 -13.38 7.20
CA HIS A 64 0.27 -13.60 5.75
C HIS A 64 1.30 -12.71 5.05
N SER A 65 1.87 -13.19 3.95
CA SER A 65 2.79 -12.42 3.10
C SER A 65 2.32 -12.49 1.66
N PHE A 66 2.21 -11.32 1.02
CA PHE A 66 1.73 -11.15 -0.34
C PHE A 66 2.76 -10.41 -1.17
N SER A 67 2.87 -10.73 -2.46
CA SER A 67 3.74 -10.00 -3.39
C SER A 67 3.18 -9.95 -4.81
N GLY A 68 3.57 -8.92 -5.55
CA GLY A 68 3.24 -8.75 -6.97
C GLY A 68 1.74 -8.89 -7.23
N GLN A 69 1.36 -9.87 -8.05
CA GLN A 69 -0.01 -10.10 -8.50
C GLN A 69 -0.98 -10.56 -7.41
N GLN A 70 -0.48 -10.94 -6.22
CA GLN A 70 -1.32 -11.23 -5.06
C GLN A 70 -1.93 -9.97 -4.43
N ILE A 71 -1.41 -8.79 -4.82
CA ILE A 71 -1.84 -7.49 -4.32
C ILE A 71 -2.48 -6.73 -5.48
N VAL A 72 -3.78 -6.48 -5.37
CA VAL A 72 -4.50 -5.58 -6.28
C VAL A 72 -4.25 -4.15 -5.82
N VAL A 73 -3.82 -3.28 -6.74
CA VAL A 73 -3.53 -1.88 -6.46
C VAL A 73 -4.47 -0.99 -7.27
N ASP A 74 -5.34 -0.27 -6.56
CA ASP A 74 -6.25 0.70 -7.15
C ASP A 74 -5.77 2.11 -6.84
N THR A 75 -5.67 2.98 -7.85
CA THR A 75 -5.43 4.41 -7.62
C THR A 75 -6.77 5.13 -7.52
N THR A 76 -6.99 5.82 -6.40
CA THR A 76 -8.23 6.53 -6.10
C THR A 76 -7.96 8.00 -5.83
N PRO A 77 -8.97 8.88 -5.84
CA PRO A 77 -8.81 10.27 -5.42
C PRO A 77 -8.34 10.43 -3.96
N LEU A 78 -8.50 9.40 -3.12
CA LEU A 78 -8.09 9.40 -1.71
C LEU A 78 -6.66 8.89 -1.50
N GLY A 79 -6.01 8.39 -2.55
CA GLY A 79 -4.72 7.70 -2.48
C GLY A 79 -4.74 6.34 -3.15
N LYS A 80 -3.73 5.50 -2.87
CA LYS A 80 -3.65 4.13 -3.40
C LYS A 80 -4.31 3.16 -2.44
N MET A 81 -5.08 2.21 -2.95
CA MET A 81 -5.69 1.13 -2.16
C MET A 81 -5.04 -0.20 -2.53
N PHE A 82 -4.49 -0.89 -1.53
CA PHE A 82 -3.82 -2.18 -1.69
C PHE A 82 -4.69 -3.28 -1.12
N THR A 83 -5.19 -4.16 -1.97
CA THR A 83 -6.14 -5.21 -1.59
C THR A 83 -5.53 -6.60 -1.74
N VAL A 84 -5.69 -7.42 -0.71
CA VAL A 84 -5.26 -8.83 -0.66
C VAL A 84 -6.40 -9.73 -0.20
N VAL A 85 -6.34 -11.01 -0.53
CA VAL A 85 -7.27 -12.03 -0.02
C VAL A 85 -6.63 -12.70 1.19
N LEU A 86 -7.15 -12.47 2.39
CA LEU A 86 -6.65 -13.08 3.63
C LEU A 86 -7.08 -14.54 3.76
N ASN A 87 -8.32 -14.82 3.36
CA ASN A 87 -8.90 -16.15 3.44
C ASN A 87 -9.97 -16.31 2.36
N MET A 88 -9.99 -17.48 1.73
CA MET A 88 -11.05 -17.88 0.82
C MET A 88 -11.53 -19.27 1.23
N VAL A 89 -12.78 -19.36 1.67
CA VAL A 89 -13.48 -20.63 1.84
C VAL A 89 -14.41 -20.75 0.64
N PRO A 90 -14.11 -21.65 -0.33
CA PRO A 90 -14.97 -21.87 -1.48
C PRO A 90 -16.42 -22.01 -1.02
N ASP A 91 -17.32 -21.34 -1.74
CA ASP A 91 -18.77 -21.52 -1.61
C ASP A 91 -19.39 -20.98 -0.32
N VAL A 92 -18.56 -20.40 0.57
CA VAL A 92 -19.01 -19.82 1.84
C VAL A 92 -18.69 -18.35 1.92
N ARG A 93 -17.40 -17.98 1.80
CA ARG A 93 -16.97 -16.59 1.94
C ARG A 93 -15.59 -16.31 1.37
N THR A 94 -15.38 -15.06 0.98
CA THR A 94 -14.06 -14.51 0.73
C THR A 94 -13.82 -13.33 1.66
N LEU A 95 -12.72 -13.38 2.42
CA LEU A 95 -12.28 -12.30 3.28
C LEU A 95 -11.13 -11.56 2.60
N LYS A 96 -11.38 -10.29 2.28
CA LYS A 96 -10.40 -9.38 1.70
C LYS A 96 -9.96 -8.36 2.73
N PHE A 97 -8.70 -7.94 2.64
CA PHE A 97 -8.15 -6.83 3.38
C PHE A 97 -7.67 -5.78 2.40
N SER A 98 -8.12 -4.54 2.59
CA SER A 98 -7.75 -3.38 1.79
C SER A 98 -7.12 -2.33 2.69
N LEU A 99 -5.90 -1.91 2.37
CA LEU A 99 -5.24 -0.79 3.04
C LEU A 99 -5.31 0.45 2.14
N LEU A 100 -5.89 1.54 2.65
CA LEU A 100 -5.82 2.83 1.99
C LEU A 100 -4.51 3.52 2.38
N LEU A 101 -3.73 3.95 1.40
CA LEU A 101 -2.50 4.69 1.56
C LEU A 101 -2.65 6.09 0.96
N PRO A 102 -2.77 7.15 1.79
CA PRO A 102 -2.79 8.52 1.29
C PRO A 102 -1.41 8.93 0.75
N ALA A 103 -1.36 10.03 0.02
CA ALA A 103 -0.09 10.68 -0.27
C ALA A 103 0.49 11.24 1.05
N VAL A 104 1.67 10.77 1.42
CA VAL A 104 2.38 11.23 2.63
C VAL A 104 3.42 12.26 2.21
N ILE A 105 3.39 13.43 2.83
CA ILE A 105 4.34 14.51 2.57
C ILE A 105 5.20 14.68 3.81
N HIS A 106 6.51 14.49 3.66
CA HIS A 106 7.46 14.62 4.74
C HIS A 106 7.66 16.08 5.14
N LYS A 107 7.77 16.34 6.45
CA LYS A 107 8.35 17.59 6.94
C LYS A 107 9.82 17.69 6.52
N ALA A 108 10.28 18.89 6.21
CA ALA A 108 11.67 19.11 5.81
C ALA A 108 12.65 18.57 6.86
N GLY A 109 13.63 17.79 6.42
CA GLY A 109 14.64 17.16 7.29
C GLY A 109 14.15 15.96 8.09
N VAL A 110 12.93 15.47 7.88
CA VAL A 110 12.37 14.32 8.60
C VAL A 110 12.41 13.06 7.73
N ALA A 111 13.15 12.05 8.19
CA ALA A 111 13.31 10.77 7.49
C ALA A 111 12.10 9.82 7.64
N LYS A 112 11.28 10.03 8.68
CA LYS A 112 10.09 9.21 8.98
C LYS A 112 8.87 10.08 9.24
N GLN A 113 7.82 9.91 8.46
CA GLN A 113 6.60 10.72 8.62
C GLN A 113 5.45 9.86 9.15
N GLU A 114 4.96 10.21 10.33
CA GLU A 114 3.73 9.62 10.87
C GLU A 114 2.50 10.15 10.12
N PHE A 115 1.51 9.28 9.94
CA PHE A 115 0.21 9.61 9.35
C PHE A 115 -0.90 8.69 9.91
N GLU A 116 -2.15 9.06 9.67
CA GLU A 116 -3.31 8.22 9.98
C GLU A 116 -4.02 7.83 8.67
N THR A 117 -4.58 6.63 8.65
CA THR A 117 -5.37 6.13 7.53
C THR A 117 -6.38 5.08 8.02
N ILE A 118 -7.02 4.38 7.09
CA ILE A 118 -7.92 3.26 7.37
C ILE A 118 -7.49 1.99 6.64
N ALA A 119 -7.83 0.87 7.26
CA ALA A 119 -7.91 -0.41 6.60
C ALA A 119 -9.37 -0.87 6.59
N ILE A 120 -9.73 -1.65 5.59
CA ILE A 120 -11.08 -2.18 5.38
C ILE A 120 -10.97 -3.68 5.24
N LYS A 121 -11.67 -4.43 6.09
CA LYS A 121 -11.94 -5.85 5.86
C LYS A 121 -13.29 -5.98 5.18
N ALA A 122 -13.33 -6.69 4.06
CA ALA A 122 -14.56 -6.97 3.33
C ALA A 122 -14.80 -8.47 3.33
N GLN A 123 -15.94 -8.90 3.88
CA GLN A 123 -16.38 -10.28 3.82
C GLN A 123 -17.49 -10.40 2.77
N VAL A 124 -17.14 -10.99 1.64
CA VAL A 124 -18.10 -11.32 0.58
C VAL A 124 -18.77 -12.64 0.94
N HIS A 125 -20.08 -12.62 1.04
CA HIS A 125 -20.89 -13.81 1.29
C HIS A 125 -21.19 -14.47 -0.05
N THR A 126 -20.71 -15.69 -0.25
CA THR A 126 -20.97 -16.46 -1.48
C THR A 126 -21.99 -17.56 -1.20
N SER A 127 -22.80 -17.88 -2.21
CA SER A 127 -23.67 -19.07 -2.22
C SER A 127 -23.57 -19.67 -3.61
N LEU A 128 -23.12 -20.93 -3.71
CA LEU A 128 -23.16 -21.68 -4.98
C LEU A 128 -24.52 -22.31 -5.25
N PHE A 129 -25.27 -22.64 -4.19
CA PHE A 129 -26.57 -23.28 -4.27
C PHE A 129 -27.55 -22.55 -3.35
N GLY A 130 -28.51 -21.83 -3.94
CA GLY A 130 -29.59 -21.16 -3.22
C GLY A 130 -29.75 -19.68 -3.57
N THR A 131 -30.83 -19.09 -3.05
CA THR A 131 -31.09 -17.65 -3.15
C THR A 131 -30.04 -16.89 -2.34
N PRO A 132 -29.36 -15.87 -2.91
CA PRO A 132 -28.45 -15.01 -2.16
C PRO A 132 -29.16 -14.44 -0.91
N PRO A 133 -28.43 -14.21 0.20
CA PRO A 133 -29.02 -13.53 1.35
C PRO A 133 -29.59 -12.18 0.93
N ALA A 134 -30.79 -11.84 1.41
CA ALA A 134 -31.39 -10.54 1.14
C ALA A 134 -30.54 -9.42 1.75
N GLY A 135 -30.28 -8.35 0.98
CA GLY A 135 -29.49 -7.20 1.41
C GLY A 135 -28.11 -7.11 0.74
N ALA A 136 -27.14 -6.51 1.42
CA ALA A 136 -25.79 -6.35 0.88
C ALA A 136 -25.04 -7.69 0.90
N GLY A 137 -24.52 -8.12 -0.26
CA GLY A 137 -23.72 -9.34 -0.38
C GLY A 137 -22.32 -9.26 0.24
N THR A 138 -21.93 -8.09 0.74
CA THR A 138 -20.64 -7.83 1.36
C THR A 138 -20.84 -7.06 2.66
N SER A 139 -20.20 -7.53 3.73
CA SER A 139 -20.07 -6.80 4.99
C SER A 139 -18.68 -6.18 5.10
N TYR A 140 -18.59 -5.05 5.79
CA TYR A 140 -17.35 -4.27 5.93
C TYR A 140 -17.05 -3.98 7.39
N GLU A 141 -15.78 -4.13 7.76
CA GLU A 141 -15.22 -3.63 9.00
C GLU A 141 -14.13 -2.60 8.66
N VAL A 142 -14.22 -1.40 9.23
CA VAL A 142 -13.25 -0.33 9.01
C VAL A 142 -12.42 -0.13 10.27
N THR A 143 -11.11 -0.22 10.13
CA THR A 143 -10.15 -0.07 11.23
C THR A 143 -9.31 1.18 11.00
N LYS A 144 -9.22 2.06 12.00
CA LYS A 144 -8.28 3.19 11.97
C LYS A 144 -6.85 2.68 12.16
N MET A 145 -5.95 3.14 11.31
CA MET A 145 -4.56 2.75 11.28
C MET A 145 -3.66 3.96 11.52
N ARG A 146 -2.61 3.77 12.31
CA ARG A 146 -1.48 4.70 12.41
C ARG A 146 -0.34 4.15 11.58
N GLY A 147 0.22 4.96 10.71
CA GLY A 147 1.30 4.59 9.81
C GLY A 147 2.53 5.45 10.02
N THR A 148 3.68 4.88 9.66
CA THR A 148 4.93 5.59 9.47
C THR A 148 5.42 5.32 8.06
N ALA A 149 5.61 6.39 7.28
CA ALA A 149 6.22 6.36 5.96
C ALA A 149 7.73 6.58 6.11
N GLU A 150 8.52 5.77 5.40
CA GLU A 150 9.97 5.83 5.44
C GLU A 150 10.53 5.60 4.02
N SER A 151 11.53 6.42 3.68
CA SER A 151 12.37 6.18 2.50
C SER A 151 13.54 5.30 2.92
N VAL A 152 13.49 4.03 2.54
CA VAL A 152 14.56 3.06 2.78
C VAL A 152 15.43 2.98 1.53
N PRO A 153 16.77 3.05 1.63
CA PRO A 153 17.64 2.84 0.47
C PRO A 153 17.36 1.46 -0.15
N VAL A 154 17.00 1.44 -1.42
CA VAL A 154 16.96 0.20 -2.20
C VAL A 154 18.41 -0.12 -2.57
N ALA A 155 18.92 -1.28 -2.16
CA ALA A 155 20.26 -1.71 -2.55
C ALA A 155 20.27 -2.02 -4.05
N LEU A 156 21.01 -1.22 -4.82
CA LEU A 156 21.28 -1.40 -6.26
C LEU A 156 22.13 -2.65 -6.53
#